data_AF-A0A383DS89-F1
#
_entry.id   AF-A0A383DS89-F1
#
_cell.length_a   1.000
_cell.length_b   1.000
_cell.length_c   1.000
_cell.angle_alpha   90.00
_cell.angle_beta   90.00
_cell.angle_gamma   90.00
#
_symmetry.space_group_name_H-M   'P 1'
#
loop_
_entity.id
_entity.type
_entity.pdbx_description
1 polymer ?
#
loop_
_entity_poly.entity_id
_entity_poly.type
_entity_poly.pdbx_seq_one_letter_code
_entity_poly.pdbx_strand_id
1 'polypeptide(L)'
;KIDHINEESIKIKKLNANFDKLSIISRDQSSSISGLKGVLAANNNSINVNIDSDFTKVKFDKLYTDEKIFSKLTGELELNYDKLLINNLKIIFDGISLTSNGNILINEDPPYIDLNLTLDESNIEYFSTLIPDKTNPELYKWLNNSLLGGKILSADITYQGYARDFLLDNSKSNFKAIFNVSGVNLDYDKNWPPIDNLTAEIIIENDDLLANISSGYIFNAEIDNTSVTIKNLS
;
A
#
# COMPACT_ATOMS: atom_id res chain seq x y z
N LYS A 1 -4.89 55.26 -19.31
CA LYS A 1 -4.02 54.31 -20.05
C LYS A 1 -3.50 53.36 -18.98
N ILE A 2 -4.03 52.15 -18.95
CA ILE A 2 -3.85 51.21 -17.83
C ILE A 2 -2.46 50.59 -17.99
N ASP A 3 -1.64 50.72 -16.96
CA ASP A 3 -0.30 50.15 -16.89
C ASP A 3 -0.37 48.63 -16.90
N HIS A 4 0.38 48.03 -17.83
CA HIS A 4 0.62 46.59 -17.86
C HIS A 4 1.50 46.21 -16.67
N ILE A 5 0.90 45.61 -15.64
CA ILE A 5 1.66 44.90 -14.62
C ILE A 5 2.20 43.64 -15.29
N ASN A 6 3.51 43.66 -15.52
CA ASN A 6 4.27 42.49 -15.95
C ASN A 6 4.21 41.47 -14.80
N GLU A 7 3.38 40.44 -14.94
CA GLU A 7 3.45 39.26 -14.08
C GLU A 7 4.73 38.49 -14.44
N GLU A 8 5.87 38.94 -13.89
CA GLU A 8 7.05 38.09 -13.77
C GLU A 8 6.70 36.95 -12.80
N SER A 9 6.10 35.90 -13.35
CA SER A 9 6.01 34.60 -12.68
C SER A 9 7.40 34.25 -12.15
N ILE A 10 7.50 34.02 -10.85
CA ILE A 10 8.73 33.62 -10.18
C ILE A 10 9.16 32.28 -10.79
N LYS A 11 10.03 32.31 -11.80
CA LYS A 11 10.64 31.11 -12.36
C LYS A 11 11.72 30.66 -11.38
N ILE A 12 11.43 29.64 -10.58
CA ILE A 12 12.43 28.97 -9.75
C ILE A 12 13.48 28.37 -10.68
N LYS A 13 14.56 29.11 -10.95
CA LYS A 13 15.62 28.66 -11.87
C LYS A 13 16.21 27.33 -11.42
N LYS A 14 16.55 27.25 -10.13
CA LYS A 14 16.95 26.03 -9.39
C LYS A 14 16.74 26.27 -7.90
N LEU A 15 16.33 25.23 -7.18
CA LEU A 15 16.27 25.20 -5.72
C LEU A 15 16.86 23.87 -5.25
N ASN A 16 17.81 23.92 -4.32
CA ASN A 16 18.28 22.73 -3.60
C ASN A 16 18.06 22.98 -2.12
N ALA A 17 17.45 22.03 -1.44
CA ALA A 17 17.14 22.14 -0.03
C ALA A 17 17.30 20.78 0.66
N ASN A 18 17.85 20.80 1.87
CA ASN A 18 17.73 19.69 2.80
C ASN A 18 16.54 19.99 3.71
N PHE A 19 15.76 18.98 4.05
CA PHE A 19 14.68 19.11 5.02
C PHE A 19 14.83 18.06 6.13
N ASP A 20 14.47 18.47 7.34
CA ASP A 20 14.46 17.62 8.54
C ASP A 20 13.17 17.90 9.30
N LYS A 21 12.45 16.82 9.65
CA LYS A 21 11.12 16.85 10.29
C LYS A 21 10.06 17.65 9.52
N LEU A 22 10.11 17.63 8.18
CA LEU A 22 9.08 18.22 7.34
C LEU A 22 7.73 17.54 7.61
N SER A 23 6.68 18.36 7.66
CA SER A 23 5.30 17.90 7.80
C SER A 23 4.45 18.45 6.69
N ILE A 24 3.64 17.58 6.09
CA ILE A 24 2.69 17.88 5.02
C ILE A 24 1.31 17.51 5.55
N ILE A 25 0.34 18.42 5.40
CA ILE A 25 -1.02 18.23 5.88
C ILE A 25 -1.97 18.58 4.74
N SER A 26 -2.96 17.73 4.49
CA SER A 26 -3.99 17.99 3.49
C SER A 26 -4.82 19.21 3.87
N ARG A 27 -5.42 19.88 2.87
CA ARG A 27 -6.27 21.06 3.10
C ARG A 27 -7.46 20.76 4.02
N ASP A 28 -8.04 19.58 3.89
CA ASP A 28 -9.16 19.11 4.73
C ASP A 28 -8.70 18.53 6.08
N GLN A 29 -7.38 18.52 6.36
CA GLN A 29 -6.75 17.99 7.58
C GLN A 29 -7.02 16.50 7.86
N SER A 30 -7.63 15.79 6.91
CA SER A 30 -7.91 14.35 7.02
C SER A 30 -6.64 13.49 6.85
N SER A 31 -5.59 14.08 6.28
CA SER A 31 -4.37 13.37 5.93
C SER A 31 -3.14 14.17 6.31
N SER A 32 -2.13 13.50 6.86
CA SER A 32 -0.85 14.12 7.12
C SER A 32 0.30 13.12 7.03
N ILE A 33 1.47 13.65 6.69
CA ILE A 33 2.75 12.95 6.78
C ILE A 33 3.68 13.85 7.58
N SER A 34 4.30 13.35 8.63
CA SER A 34 5.20 14.13 9.48
C SER A 34 6.47 13.36 9.82
N GLY A 35 7.55 14.09 10.14
CA GLY A 35 8.85 13.48 10.41
C GLY A 35 9.68 13.19 9.16
N LEU A 36 9.31 13.75 8.01
CA LEU A 36 10.05 13.54 6.76
C LEU A 36 11.42 14.22 6.83
N LYS A 37 12.42 13.52 6.32
CA LYS A 37 13.81 13.94 6.19
C LYS A 37 14.36 13.53 4.82
N GLY A 38 15.16 14.39 4.22
CA GLY A 38 15.71 14.14 2.89
C GLY A 38 16.25 15.38 2.19
N VAL A 39 16.42 15.24 0.88
CA VAL A 39 16.94 16.27 0.00
C VAL A 39 15.95 16.51 -1.14
N LEU A 40 15.72 17.78 -1.45
CA LEU A 40 14.89 18.24 -2.55
C LEU A 40 15.75 19.04 -3.53
N ALA A 41 15.62 18.73 -4.82
CA ALA A 41 16.22 19.47 -5.92
C ALA A 41 15.14 19.78 -6.96
N ALA A 42 14.77 21.06 -7.08
CA ALA A 42 13.81 21.55 -8.04
C ALA A 42 14.47 22.37 -9.15
N ASN A 43 13.96 22.22 -10.36
CA ASN A 43 14.30 23.02 -11.53
C ASN A 43 12.99 23.44 -12.25
N ASN A 44 13.09 24.03 -13.44
CA ASN A 44 11.91 24.50 -14.18
C ASN A 44 10.95 23.37 -14.62
N ASN A 45 11.41 22.13 -14.71
CA ASN A 45 10.72 20.99 -15.32
C ASN A 45 10.35 19.91 -14.32
N SER A 46 11.16 19.71 -13.27
CA SER A 46 10.94 18.66 -12.28
C SER A 46 11.40 19.03 -10.88
N ILE A 47 10.81 18.35 -9.90
CA ILE A 47 11.18 18.34 -8.50
C ILE A 47 11.58 16.91 -8.15
N ASN A 48 12.84 16.71 -7.79
CA ASN A 48 13.36 15.44 -7.32
C ASN A 48 13.46 15.48 -5.80
N VAL A 49 12.96 14.43 -5.15
CA VAL A 49 12.96 14.29 -3.70
C VAL A 49 13.55 12.93 -3.35
N ASN A 50 14.70 12.94 -2.69
CA ASN A 50 15.30 11.75 -2.10
C ASN A 50 14.93 11.72 -0.62
N ILE A 51 14.13 10.72 -0.24
CA ILE A 51 13.64 10.54 1.12
C ILE A 51 14.57 9.57 1.84
N ASP A 52 15.01 9.96 3.04
CA ASP A 52 15.68 9.08 3.99
C ASP A 52 15.22 9.47 5.39
N SER A 53 14.08 8.90 5.78
CA SER A 53 13.36 9.25 7.00
C SER A 53 13.25 8.03 7.92
N ASP A 54 13.41 8.28 9.21
CA ASP A 54 13.13 7.32 10.27
C ASP A 54 11.96 7.84 11.09
N PHE A 55 11.09 6.95 11.56
CA PHE A 55 9.92 7.27 12.39
C PHE A 55 8.95 8.29 11.76
N THR A 56 8.69 8.14 10.45
CA THR A 56 7.68 8.93 9.74
C THR A 56 6.29 8.54 10.23
N LYS A 57 5.46 9.53 10.58
CA LYS A 57 4.05 9.29 10.94
C LYS A 57 3.16 9.64 9.76
N VAL A 58 2.29 8.71 9.40
CA VAL A 58 1.30 8.88 8.33
C VAL A 58 -0.09 8.74 8.92
N LYS A 59 -0.88 9.80 8.79
CA LYS A 59 -2.30 9.83 9.14
C LYS A 59 -3.11 9.87 7.85
N PHE A 60 -4.08 8.97 7.71
CA PHE A 60 -4.98 8.96 6.55
C PHE A 60 -6.39 8.55 6.98
N ASP A 61 -7.14 9.53 7.49
CA ASP A 61 -8.42 9.33 8.20
C ASP A 61 -9.53 8.69 7.35
N LYS A 62 -9.38 8.67 6.02
CA LYS A 62 -10.33 8.03 5.12
C LYS A 62 -10.14 6.51 5.05
N LEU A 63 -8.95 6.00 5.33
CA LEU A 63 -8.65 4.55 5.26
C LEU A 63 -8.42 3.94 6.64
N TYR A 64 -7.72 4.67 7.51
CA TYR A 64 -7.24 4.13 8.79
C TYR A 64 -7.82 4.88 9.98
N THR A 65 -8.12 4.16 11.06
CA THR A 65 -8.46 4.76 12.36
C THR A 65 -7.24 5.37 13.03
N ASP A 66 -6.15 4.61 13.09
CA ASP A 66 -4.91 5.02 13.75
C ASP A 66 -3.88 5.57 12.76
N GLU A 67 -3.00 6.44 13.26
CA GLU A 67 -1.81 6.84 12.50
C GLU A 67 -0.84 5.65 12.37
N LYS A 68 -0.23 5.52 11.20
CA LYS A 68 0.82 4.53 10.94
C LYS A 68 2.18 5.13 11.22
N ILE A 69 3.04 4.39 11.92
CA ILE A 69 4.41 4.80 12.22
C ILE A 69 5.36 3.95 11.38
N PHE A 70 6.03 4.59 10.43
CA PHE A 70 7.03 3.95 9.59
C PHE A 70 8.38 4.09 10.25
N SER A 71 8.93 2.97 10.74
CA SER A 71 10.29 2.91 11.28
C SER A 71 11.34 3.35 10.26
N LYS A 72 11.11 3.04 8.97
CA LYS A 72 11.93 3.49 7.85
C LYS A 72 11.07 3.86 6.65
N LEU A 73 11.40 4.98 6.01
CA LEU A 73 10.87 5.41 4.72
C LEU A 73 12.01 5.94 3.86
N THR A 74 12.34 5.25 2.78
CA THR A 74 13.40 5.65 1.86
C THR A 74 12.96 5.50 0.42
N GLY A 75 13.40 6.38 -0.47
CA GLY A 75 13.10 6.25 -1.89
C GLY A 75 13.32 7.53 -2.66
N GLU A 76 13.14 7.45 -3.98
CA GLU A 76 13.29 8.58 -4.87
C GLU A 76 11.93 8.91 -5.50
N LEU A 77 11.53 10.17 -5.39
CA LEU A 77 10.32 10.69 -6.01
C LEU A 77 10.71 11.75 -7.04
N GLU A 78 10.15 11.66 -8.23
CA GLU A 78 10.28 12.71 -9.24
C GLU A 78 8.89 13.23 -9.60
N LEU A 79 8.65 14.49 -9.30
CA LEU A 79 7.44 15.20 -9.68
C LEU A 79 7.74 16.08 -10.88
N ASN A 80 7.03 15.86 -11.99
CA ASN A 80 7.02 16.76 -13.14
C ASN A 80 5.61 17.39 -13.29
N TYR A 81 5.29 17.97 -14.45
CA TYR A 81 4.06 18.75 -14.61
C TYR A 81 2.77 17.95 -14.41
N ASP A 82 2.74 16.69 -14.80
CA ASP A 82 1.55 15.86 -14.83
C ASP A 82 1.68 14.56 -14.04
N LYS A 83 2.89 14.19 -13.64
CA LYS A 83 3.21 12.87 -13.12
C LYS A 83 4.11 12.92 -11.90
N LEU A 84 3.77 12.11 -10.91
CA LEU A 84 4.66 11.71 -9.82
C LEU A 84 5.21 10.32 -10.15
N LEU A 85 6.52 10.21 -10.31
CA LEU A 85 7.25 8.95 -10.42
C LEU A 85 7.73 8.53 -9.03
N ILE A 86 7.59 7.25 -8.73
CA ILE A 86 7.98 6.61 -7.47
C ILE A 86 8.99 5.52 -7.82
N ASN A 87 10.22 5.67 -7.32
CA ASN A 87 11.29 4.71 -7.56
C ASN A 87 11.81 4.18 -6.22
N ASN A 88 11.73 2.86 -6.06
CA ASN A 88 12.25 2.11 -4.92
C ASN A 88 11.84 2.70 -3.57
N LEU A 89 10.55 3.04 -3.43
CA LEU A 89 9.99 3.55 -2.17
C LEU A 89 9.87 2.39 -1.19
N LYS A 90 10.85 2.25 -0.31
CA LYS A 90 10.88 1.27 0.75
C LYS A 90 10.23 1.82 2.01
N ILE A 91 9.31 1.04 2.58
CA ILE A 91 8.52 1.37 3.75
C ILE A 91 8.64 0.21 4.73
N ILE A 92 9.02 0.49 5.98
CA ILE A 92 9.10 -0.53 7.04
C ILE A 92 8.22 -0.11 8.23
N PHE A 93 7.24 -0.93 8.58
CA PHE A 93 6.36 -0.73 9.74
C PHE A 93 5.83 -2.06 10.25
N ASP A 94 5.56 -2.16 11.55
CA ASP A 94 4.92 -3.33 12.17
C ASP A 94 5.48 -4.69 11.69
N GLY A 95 6.81 -4.80 11.57
CA GLY A 95 7.47 -6.04 11.11
C GLY A 95 7.38 -6.33 9.60
N ILE A 96 6.70 -5.47 8.83
CA ILE A 96 6.53 -5.56 7.38
C ILE A 96 7.58 -4.69 6.67
N SER A 97 8.16 -5.22 5.59
CA SER A 97 9.02 -4.49 4.65
C SER A 97 8.38 -4.50 3.27
N LEU A 98 7.99 -3.32 2.78
CA LEU A 98 7.38 -3.10 1.47
C LEU A 98 8.30 -2.27 0.59
N THR A 99 8.34 -2.58 -0.70
CA THR A 99 8.99 -1.75 -1.72
C THR A 99 7.99 -1.42 -2.81
N SER A 100 7.86 -0.14 -3.17
CA SER A 100 6.94 0.33 -4.21
C SER A 100 7.67 1.03 -5.34
N ASN A 101 7.18 0.79 -6.57
CA ASN A 101 7.58 1.48 -7.78
C ASN A 101 6.35 1.82 -8.61
N GLY A 102 6.39 2.91 -9.37
CA GLY A 102 5.32 3.22 -10.30
C GLY A 102 5.12 4.72 -10.47
N ASN A 103 3.87 5.10 -10.71
CA ASN A 103 3.54 6.46 -11.03
C ASN A 103 2.09 6.86 -10.74
N ILE A 104 1.89 8.16 -10.56
CA ILE A 104 0.57 8.77 -10.38
C ILE A 104 0.44 9.92 -11.37
N LEU A 105 -0.59 9.91 -12.22
CA LEU A 105 -0.97 11.03 -13.06
C LEU A 105 -1.81 12.01 -12.23
N ILE A 106 -1.19 13.10 -11.82
CA ILE A 106 -1.76 14.10 -10.90
C ILE A 106 -2.52 15.21 -11.60
N ASN A 107 -2.46 15.28 -12.93
CA ASN A 107 -3.24 16.19 -13.76
C ASN A 107 -4.67 15.69 -14.04
N GLU A 108 -4.98 14.45 -13.65
CA GLU A 108 -6.32 13.88 -13.69
C GLU A 108 -7.03 14.10 -12.35
N ASP A 109 -8.35 14.26 -12.37
CA ASP A 109 -9.18 14.40 -11.17
C ASP A 109 -10.37 13.42 -11.21
N PRO A 110 -10.33 12.34 -10.40
CA PRO A 110 -9.26 11.98 -9.47
C PRO A 110 -7.97 11.52 -10.19
N PRO A 111 -6.80 11.53 -9.52
CA PRO A 111 -5.56 11.05 -10.10
C PRO A 111 -5.64 9.59 -10.55
N TYR A 112 -4.94 9.25 -11.64
CA TYR A 112 -4.75 7.85 -12.06
C TYR A 112 -3.46 7.30 -11.43
N ILE A 113 -3.53 6.10 -10.88
CA ILE A 113 -2.45 5.46 -10.12
C ILE A 113 -2.08 4.18 -10.87
N ASP A 114 -0.78 3.96 -11.05
CA ASP A 114 -0.18 2.74 -11.59
C ASP A 114 1.02 2.37 -10.71
N LEU A 115 0.82 1.42 -9.80
CA LEU A 115 1.77 1.04 -8.77
C LEU A 115 2.01 -0.46 -8.77
N ASN A 116 3.27 -0.82 -8.54
CA ASN A 116 3.69 -2.16 -8.17
C ASN A 116 4.29 -2.09 -6.76
N LEU A 117 3.94 -3.06 -5.93
CA LEU A 117 4.43 -3.21 -4.58
C LEU A 117 4.92 -4.64 -4.40
N THR A 118 6.04 -4.80 -3.71
CA THR A 118 6.54 -6.10 -3.28
C THR A 118 6.65 -6.10 -1.76
N LEU A 119 6.26 -7.21 -1.13
CA LEU A 119 6.40 -7.44 0.30
C LEU A 119 7.43 -8.55 0.52
N ASP A 120 8.44 -8.25 1.33
CA ASP A 120 9.44 -9.23 1.76
C ASP A 120 8.85 -10.19 2.82
N GLU A 121 9.55 -11.28 3.14
CA GLU A 121 9.10 -12.23 4.15
C GLU A 121 8.67 -11.53 5.46
N SER A 122 7.46 -11.83 5.94
CA SER A 122 6.88 -11.25 7.15
C SER A 122 6.03 -12.28 7.89
N ASN A 123 5.86 -12.08 9.20
CA ASN A 123 4.87 -12.82 9.96
C ASN A 123 3.46 -12.44 9.48
N ILE A 124 2.61 -13.45 9.32
CA ILE A 124 1.26 -13.26 8.78
C ILE A 124 0.34 -12.50 9.74
N GLU A 125 0.65 -12.50 11.04
CA GLU A 125 -0.09 -11.78 12.08
C GLU A 125 -0.12 -10.26 11.84
N TYR A 126 0.89 -9.71 11.16
CA TYR A 126 0.93 -8.29 10.83
C TYR A 126 0.11 -7.95 9.58
N PHE A 127 -0.37 -8.93 8.83
CA PHE A 127 -1.04 -8.72 7.55
C PHE A 127 -2.30 -7.86 7.68
N SER A 128 -3.07 -8.02 8.76
CA SER A 128 -4.28 -7.22 9.03
C SER A 128 -3.97 -5.71 9.04
N THR A 129 -2.77 -5.31 9.45
CA THR A 129 -2.36 -3.91 9.52
C THR A 129 -2.28 -3.21 8.15
N LEU A 130 -2.21 -3.98 7.06
CA LEU A 130 -2.22 -3.51 5.67
C LEU A 130 -3.61 -3.17 5.16
N ILE A 131 -4.66 -3.68 5.83
CA ILE A 131 -6.03 -3.51 5.39
C ILE A 131 -6.61 -2.22 6.00
N PRO A 132 -7.14 -1.31 5.17
CA PRO A 132 -7.89 -0.15 5.64
C PRO A 132 -9.09 -0.55 6.53
N ASP A 133 -9.00 -0.31 7.83
CA ASP A 133 -10.01 -0.71 8.80
C ASP A 133 -11.29 0.14 8.71
N LYS A 134 -11.24 1.35 8.13
CA LYS A 134 -12.44 2.18 7.92
C LYS A 134 -13.25 1.81 6.71
N THR A 135 -12.62 1.39 5.62
CA THR A 135 -13.32 1.00 4.39
C THR A 135 -13.59 -0.49 4.33
N ASN A 136 -12.82 -1.31 5.07
CA ASN A 136 -12.98 -2.77 5.10
C ASN A 136 -12.98 -3.32 6.54
N PRO A 137 -13.85 -2.83 7.45
CA PRO A 137 -13.82 -3.17 8.87
C PRO A 137 -14.02 -4.66 9.16
N GLU A 138 -14.96 -5.31 8.45
CA GLU A 138 -15.25 -6.73 8.64
C GLU A 138 -14.09 -7.61 8.16
N LEU A 139 -13.48 -7.28 7.01
CA LEU A 139 -12.31 -7.98 6.50
C LEU A 139 -11.11 -7.80 7.44
N TYR A 140 -10.85 -6.57 7.88
CA TYR A 140 -9.80 -6.28 8.87
C TYR A 140 -9.97 -7.15 10.12
N LYS A 141 -11.19 -7.18 10.67
CA LYS A 141 -11.52 -7.96 11.86
C LYS A 141 -11.42 -9.47 11.62
N TRP A 142 -11.87 -9.96 10.47
CA TRP A 142 -11.77 -11.37 10.11
C TRP A 142 -10.30 -11.79 10.04
N LEU A 143 -9.47 -11.08 9.25
CA LEU A 143 -8.04 -11.38 9.14
C LEU A 143 -7.33 -11.36 10.50
N ASN A 144 -7.64 -10.37 11.34
CA ASN A 144 -7.03 -10.24 12.65
C ASN A 144 -7.37 -11.38 13.63
N ASN A 145 -8.53 -12.05 13.45
CA ASN A 145 -8.95 -13.16 14.31
C ASN A 145 -8.67 -14.53 13.69
N SER A 146 -8.64 -14.60 12.35
CA SER A 146 -8.51 -15.85 11.61
C SER A 146 -7.07 -16.25 11.36
N LEU A 147 -6.14 -15.31 11.28
CA LEU A 147 -4.71 -15.60 11.05
C LEU A 147 -4.00 -15.80 12.39
N LEU A 148 -3.89 -17.06 12.83
CA LEU A 148 -3.38 -17.43 14.15
C LEU A 148 -1.85 -17.60 14.22
N GLY A 149 -1.18 -17.58 13.07
CA GLY A 149 0.28 -17.73 12.98
C GLY A 149 0.70 -18.19 11.59
N GLY A 150 2.00 -18.11 11.32
CA GLY A 150 2.60 -18.47 10.02
C GLY A 150 3.33 -17.31 9.37
N LYS A 151 3.70 -17.49 8.10
CA LYS A 151 4.51 -16.53 7.35
C LYS A 151 3.95 -16.24 5.97
N ILE A 152 4.07 -14.97 5.58
CA ILE A 152 4.06 -14.57 4.17
C ILE A 152 5.51 -14.65 3.71
N LEU A 153 5.80 -15.48 2.73
CA LEU A 153 7.13 -15.66 2.13
C LEU A 153 7.44 -14.53 1.14
N SER A 154 6.44 -14.12 0.37
CA SER A 154 6.50 -12.98 -0.52
C SER A 154 5.10 -12.49 -0.85
N ALA A 155 4.99 -11.23 -1.27
CA ALA A 155 3.81 -10.77 -2.00
C ALA A 155 4.18 -9.81 -3.14
N ASP A 156 3.42 -9.89 -4.22
CA ASP A 156 3.47 -8.98 -5.36
C ASP A 156 2.09 -8.39 -5.57
N ILE A 157 1.98 -7.07 -5.58
CA ILE A 157 0.71 -6.35 -5.68
C ILE A 157 0.84 -5.31 -6.79
N THR A 158 -0.11 -5.33 -7.72
CA THR A 158 -0.24 -4.34 -8.79
C THR A 158 -1.61 -3.66 -8.68
N TYR A 159 -1.60 -2.34 -8.79
CA TYR A 159 -2.82 -1.54 -8.88
C TYR A 159 -2.71 -0.57 -10.05
N GLN A 160 -3.70 -0.60 -10.93
CA GLN A 160 -3.85 0.36 -12.03
C GLN A 160 -5.28 0.87 -12.09
N GLY A 161 -5.50 2.15 -11.83
CA GLY A 161 -6.86 2.71 -11.80
C GLY A 161 -6.92 4.12 -11.24
N TYR A 162 -8.12 4.70 -11.27
CA TYR A 162 -8.35 6.02 -10.69
C TYR A 162 -8.42 5.95 -9.16
N ALA A 163 -7.90 6.95 -8.46
CA ALA A 163 -7.86 6.95 -6.99
C ALA A 163 -9.25 6.83 -6.33
N ARG A 164 -10.33 7.26 -7.01
CA ARG A 164 -11.70 7.03 -6.53
C ARG A 164 -12.07 5.55 -6.50
N ASP A 165 -11.55 4.77 -7.44
CA ASP A 165 -11.89 3.36 -7.62
C ASP A 165 -11.21 2.49 -6.56
N PHE A 166 -10.16 2.98 -5.90
CA PHE A 166 -9.57 2.31 -4.74
C PHE A 166 -10.52 2.25 -3.53
N LEU A 167 -11.52 3.14 -3.45
CA LEU A 167 -12.43 3.28 -2.33
C LEU A 167 -13.86 2.77 -2.62
N LEU A 168 -14.13 2.25 -3.81
CA LEU A 168 -15.47 1.91 -4.29
C LEU A 168 -15.59 0.43 -4.63
N ASP A 169 -16.69 -0.20 -4.20
CA ASP A 169 -17.08 -1.53 -4.66
C ASP A 169 -17.46 -1.47 -6.15
N ASN A 170 -17.00 -2.44 -6.96
CA ASN A 170 -17.12 -2.49 -8.43
C ASN A 170 -16.23 -1.49 -9.19
N SER A 171 -14.97 -1.39 -8.77
CA SER A 171 -13.94 -0.60 -9.43
C SER A 171 -13.65 -1.05 -10.87
N LYS A 172 -13.35 -0.09 -11.76
CA LYS A 172 -12.75 -0.38 -13.08
C LYS A 172 -11.22 -0.47 -13.02
N SER A 173 -10.66 -0.63 -11.82
CA SER A 173 -9.22 -0.79 -11.63
C SER A 173 -8.79 -2.20 -12.02
N ASN A 174 -7.53 -2.33 -12.44
CA ASN A 174 -6.85 -3.61 -12.49
C ASN A 174 -6.09 -3.76 -11.17
N PHE A 175 -6.68 -4.49 -10.23
CA PHE A 175 -6.02 -4.89 -9.01
C PHE A 175 -5.61 -6.36 -9.11
N LYS A 176 -4.35 -6.66 -8.78
CA LYS A 176 -3.85 -8.01 -8.66
C LYS A 176 -2.92 -8.12 -7.48
N ALA A 177 -3.10 -9.15 -6.66
CA ALA A 177 -2.18 -9.47 -5.59
C ALA A 177 -1.88 -10.97 -5.59
N ILE A 178 -0.61 -11.33 -5.46
CA ILE A 178 -0.14 -12.71 -5.33
C ILE A 178 0.60 -12.81 -4.01
N PHE A 179 0.22 -13.75 -3.17
CA PHE A 179 0.87 -14.03 -1.88
C PHE A 179 1.34 -15.48 -1.85
N ASN A 180 2.58 -15.69 -1.45
CA ASN A 180 3.07 -17.02 -1.10
C ASN A 180 3.12 -17.12 0.41
N VAL A 181 2.41 -18.10 0.98
CA VAL A 181 2.33 -18.27 2.43
C VAL A 181 2.72 -19.68 2.84
N SER A 182 3.27 -19.82 4.05
CA SER A 182 3.66 -21.12 4.59
C SER A 182 3.49 -21.19 6.10
N GLY A 183 3.12 -22.38 6.56
CA GLY A 183 2.87 -22.67 7.97
C GLY A 183 1.74 -21.84 8.57
N VAL A 184 0.74 -21.49 7.76
CA VAL A 184 -0.38 -20.64 8.20
C VAL A 184 -1.39 -21.46 8.99
N ASN A 185 -1.73 -20.98 10.18
CA ASN A 185 -2.84 -21.50 10.97
C ASN A 185 -4.04 -20.57 10.77
N LEU A 186 -5.11 -21.09 10.17
CA LEU A 186 -6.27 -20.32 9.71
C LEU A 186 -7.56 -20.80 10.37
N ASP A 187 -8.18 -19.94 11.18
CA ASP A 187 -9.50 -20.12 11.78
C ASP A 187 -10.55 -19.28 11.04
N TYR A 188 -11.09 -19.82 9.93
CA TYR A 188 -11.86 -19.06 8.94
C TYR A 188 -13.36 -18.95 9.25
N ASP A 189 -13.93 -19.88 10.02
CA ASP A 189 -15.32 -19.81 10.48
C ASP A 189 -15.47 -20.56 11.82
N LYS A 190 -16.18 -19.95 12.77
CA LYS A 190 -16.41 -20.49 14.12
C LYS A 190 -17.04 -21.89 14.17
N ASN A 191 -17.76 -22.30 13.12
CA ASN A 191 -18.42 -23.60 13.04
C ASN A 191 -17.62 -24.61 12.21
N TRP A 192 -16.52 -24.17 11.59
CA TRP A 192 -15.66 -25.00 10.80
C TRP A 192 -14.35 -25.27 11.55
N PRO A 193 -13.75 -26.45 11.35
CA PRO A 193 -12.45 -26.72 11.91
C PRO A 193 -11.37 -25.83 11.27
N PRO A 194 -10.41 -25.34 12.07
CA PRO A 194 -9.30 -24.56 11.55
C PRO A 194 -8.45 -25.39 10.58
N ILE A 195 -7.74 -24.69 9.71
CA ILE A 195 -6.68 -25.28 8.89
C ILE A 195 -5.35 -25.01 9.58
N ASP A 196 -4.58 -26.07 9.82
CA ASP A 196 -3.26 -25.99 10.42
C ASP A 196 -2.16 -26.16 9.36
N ASN A 197 -1.05 -25.44 9.55
CA ASN A 197 0.18 -25.56 8.74
C ASN A 197 -0.05 -25.43 7.22
N LEU A 198 -0.95 -24.52 6.82
CA LEU A 198 -1.30 -24.24 5.43
C LEU A 198 -0.10 -23.65 4.68
N THR A 199 0.22 -24.22 3.52
CA THR A 199 1.13 -23.66 2.53
C THR A 199 0.38 -23.49 1.22
N ALA A 200 0.34 -22.26 0.72
CA ALA A 200 -0.46 -21.91 -0.44
C ALA A 200 0.10 -20.71 -1.21
N GLU A 201 -0.21 -20.67 -2.50
CA GLU A 201 -0.19 -19.46 -3.31
C GLU A 201 -1.61 -18.90 -3.36
N ILE A 202 -1.79 -17.64 -2.98
CA ILE A 202 -3.08 -16.94 -2.98
C ILE A 202 -3.01 -15.85 -4.04
N ILE A 203 -3.92 -15.90 -5.00
CA ILE A 203 -4.05 -14.94 -6.08
C ILE A 203 -5.39 -14.23 -5.91
N ILE A 204 -5.34 -12.91 -5.78
CA ILE A 204 -6.51 -12.04 -5.79
C ILE A 204 -6.47 -11.23 -7.08
N GLU A 205 -7.50 -11.33 -7.91
CA GLU A 205 -7.67 -10.52 -9.10
C GLU A 205 -9.00 -9.78 -8.98
N ASN A 206 -8.92 -8.46 -8.79
CA ASN A 206 -10.05 -7.60 -8.44
C ASN A 206 -10.82 -8.14 -7.23
N ASP A 207 -11.97 -8.76 -7.44
CA ASP A 207 -12.89 -9.25 -6.40
C ASP A 207 -12.97 -10.78 -6.33
N ASP A 208 -12.07 -11.47 -7.03
CA ASP A 208 -12.00 -12.93 -7.05
C ASP A 208 -10.72 -13.41 -6.36
N LEU A 209 -10.85 -14.49 -5.59
CA LEU A 209 -9.73 -15.16 -4.92
C LEU A 209 -9.57 -16.58 -5.46
N LEU A 210 -8.33 -16.94 -5.80
CA LEU A 210 -7.88 -18.29 -6.08
C LEU A 210 -6.77 -18.65 -5.08
N ALA A 211 -6.97 -19.72 -4.31
CA ALA A 211 -5.93 -20.27 -3.45
C ALA A 211 -5.49 -21.64 -3.99
N ASN A 212 -4.23 -21.75 -4.38
CA ASN A 212 -3.57 -23.00 -4.75
C ASN A 212 -2.84 -23.54 -3.52
N ILE A 213 -3.47 -24.49 -2.85
CA ILE A 213 -3.01 -25.08 -1.60
C ILE A 213 -2.11 -26.27 -1.93
N SER A 214 -0.84 -26.16 -1.56
CA SER A 214 0.12 -27.26 -1.70
C SER A 214 0.00 -28.26 -0.57
N SER A 215 -0.18 -27.79 0.67
CA SER A 215 -0.30 -28.64 1.85
C SER A 215 -1.08 -27.96 2.97
N GLY A 216 -1.69 -28.75 3.84
CA GLY A 216 -2.29 -28.29 5.10
C GLY A 216 -3.01 -29.42 5.81
N TYR A 217 -3.57 -29.15 6.98
CA TYR A 217 -4.34 -30.13 7.75
C TYR A 217 -5.65 -29.55 8.23
N ILE A 218 -6.72 -30.33 8.14
CA ILE A 218 -7.96 -30.09 8.87
C ILE A 218 -8.13 -31.24 9.85
N PHE A 219 -8.01 -30.97 11.15
CA PHE A 219 -7.82 -32.01 12.16
C PHE A 219 -6.63 -32.93 11.80
N ASN A 220 -6.90 -34.23 11.59
CA ASN A 220 -5.90 -35.22 11.18
C ASN A 220 -5.98 -35.56 9.68
N ALA A 221 -6.83 -34.86 8.92
CA ALA A 221 -6.94 -35.06 7.48
C ALA A 221 -5.95 -34.14 6.75
N GLU A 222 -5.12 -34.73 5.91
CA GLU A 222 -4.17 -34.01 5.07
C GLU A 222 -4.89 -33.41 3.85
N ILE A 223 -4.62 -32.14 3.59
CA ILE A 223 -4.93 -31.47 2.34
C ILE A 223 -3.66 -31.55 1.50
N ASP A 224 -3.78 -32.13 0.31
CA ASP A 224 -2.69 -32.19 -0.66
C ASP A 224 -3.19 -31.63 -2.00
N ASN A 225 -2.41 -30.73 -2.59
CA ASN A 225 -2.60 -30.17 -3.94
C ASN A 225 -4.06 -29.88 -4.33
N THR A 226 -4.67 -28.92 -3.64
CA THR A 226 -6.08 -28.53 -3.84
C THR A 226 -6.19 -27.06 -4.22
N SER A 227 -7.17 -26.71 -5.05
CA SER A 227 -7.47 -25.30 -5.36
C SER A 227 -8.84 -24.91 -4.83
N VAL A 228 -8.93 -23.71 -4.25
CA VAL A 228 -10.18 -23.09 -3.79
C VAL A 228 -10.39 -21.81 -4.59
N THR A 229 -11.61 -21.57 -5.05
CA THR A 229 -11.99 -20.33 -5.71
C THR A 229 -13.16 -19.70 -5.00
N ILE A 230 -13.02 -18.44 -4.63
CA ILE A 230 -14.08 -17.60 -4.10
C ILE A 230 -14.33 -16.50 -5.13
N LYS A 231 -15.60 -16.33 -5.50
CA LYS A 231 -16.04 -15.33 -6.47
C LYS A 231 -16.85 -14.27 -5.74
N ASN A 232 -16.62 -13.00 -6.09
CA ASN A 232 -17.22 -11.83 -5.44
C ASN A 232 -16.94 -11.80 -3.93
N LEU A 233 -15.78 -11.29 -3.53
CA LEU A 233 -15.43 -11.09 -2.12
C LEU A 233 -16.25 -9.98 -1.45
N SER A 234 -16.86 -9.10 -2.26
CA SER A 234 -17.72 -7.98 -1.82
C SER A 234 -19.17 -8.35 -1.52
#